data_AF-A0A8D3C9L0-F1
#
_entry.id   AF-A0A8D3C9L0-F1
#
_cell.length_a   1.000
_cell.length_b   1.000
_cell.length_c   1.000
_cell.angle_alpha   90.00
_cell.angle_beta   90.00
_cell.angle_gamma   90.00
#
_symmetry.space_group_name_H-M   'P 1'
#
loop_
_entity.id
_entity.type
_entity.pdbx_description
1 polymer ?
#
loop_
_entity_poly.entity_id
_entity_poly.type
_entity_poly.pdbx_seq_one_letter_code
_entity_poly.pdbx_strand_id
1 'polypeptide(L)'
;CHITLEPCLADLPADDHLMSLKALTEKLRLETRRPSYLEWKARLEAEMNSDVIQCKLPSGVMKGFGNIDEALSWLRRELTDMRLQDQQLARQLMRLRSDINKLKIEQTCHLHRRMLNDATFGLEERDELSDLLFECPVTPGLGLSAPLRLIGVTKMNINSRRFSLC
;
A
#
# COMPACT_ATOMS: atom_id res chain seq x y z
N CYS A 1 -11.26 55.02 28.08
CA CYS A 1 -11.19 53.99 27.01
C CYS A 1 -10.51 52.76 27.57
N HIS A 2 -11.30 51.75 27.96
CA HIS A 2 -10.79 50.43 28.31
C HIS A 2 -10.48 49.68 27.02
N ILE A 3 -9.22 49.30 26.83
CA ILE A 3 -8.87 48.19 25.96
C ILE A 3 -8.11 47.21 26.83
N THR A 4 -8.80 46.12 27.11
CA THR A 4 -8.31 44.85 27.64
C THR A 4 -7.21 44.30 26.74
N LEU A 5 -6.10 43.86 27.34
CA LEU A 5 -5.23 42.81 26.80
C LEU A 5 -4.53 42.15 27.98
N GLU A 6 -5.10 41.03 28.39
CA GLU A 6 -4.54 39.97 29.23
C GLU A 6 -4.46 38.73 28.32
N PRO A 7 -3.59 37.74 28.53
CA PRO A 7 -2.17 37.81 28.83
C PRO A 7 -1.34 37.06 27.76
N CYS A 8 -0.07 37.44 27.57
CA CYS A 8 0.86 36.59 26.80
C CYS A 8 1.18 35.33 27.61
N LEU A 9 0.53 34.24 27.22
CA LEU A 9 0.97 32.84 27.25
C LEU A 9 2.37 32.64 27.87
N ALA A 10 2.39 32.37 29.18
CA ALA A 10 3.60 31.90 29.85
C ALA A 10 3.90 30.47 29.40
N ASP A 11 5.10 30.27 28.86
CA ASP A 11 5.67 28.99 28.44
C ASP A 11 5.62 27.96 29.58
N LEU A 12 4.73 26.97 29.45
CA LEU A 12 4.77 25.73 30.24
C LEU A 12 5.78 24.77 29.59
N PRO A 13 6.62 24.07 30.38
CA PRO A 13 7.60 23.15 29.83
C PRO A 13 6.86 21.99 29.15
N ALA A 14 7.00 21.87 27.84
CA ALA A 14 6.37 20.82 27.03
C ALA A 14 6.62 19.38 27.52
N ASP A 15 7.64 19.19 28.37
CA ASP A 15 7.99 17.92 28.99
C ASP A 15 6.92 17.36 29.95
N ASP A 16 6.20 18.21 30.70
CA ASP A 16 5.20 17.77 31.68
C ASP A 16 3.99 17.09 31.02
N HIS A 17 3.57 17.61 29.86
CA HIS A 17 2.47 17.04 29.09
C HIS A 17 2.85 15.69 28.46
N LEU A 18 4.10 15.55 27.98
CA LEU A 18 4.61 14.29 27.45
C LEU A 18 4.69 13.21 28.53
N MET A 19 5.13 13.56 29.75
CA MET A 19 5.18 12.65 30.88
C MET A 19 3.79 12.21 31.33
N SER A 20 2.84 13.14 31.41
CA SER A 20 1.43 12.85 31.74
C SER A 20 0.78 11.93 30.71
N LEU A 21 1.04 12.15 29.42
CA LEU A 21 0.56 11.29 28.34
C LEU A 21 1.17 9.90 28.40
N LYS A 22 2.49 9.78 28.63
CA LYS A 22 3.16 8.48 28.82
C LYS A 22 2.53 7.69 29.97
N ALA A 23 2.34 8.32 31.12
CA ALA A 23 1.73 7.70 32.31
C ALA A 23 0.28 7.26 32.05
N LEU A 24 -0.50 8.05 31.31
CA LEU A 24 -1.87 7.67 30.93
C LEU A 24 -1.88 6.47 29.97
N THR A 25 -0.97 6.46 29.00
CA THR A 25 -0.85 5.39 27.99
C THR A 25 -0.45 4.06 28.65
N GLU A 26 0.47 4.11 29.61
CA GLU A 26 0.91 2.96 30.42
C GLU A 26 -0.22 2.44 31.33
N LYS A 27 -0.90 3.35 32.04
CA LYS A 27 -2.05 3.03 32.90
C LYS A 27 -3.20 2.39 32.13
N LEU A 28 -3.42 2.82 30.89
CA LEU A 28 -4.44 2.25 30.00
C LEU A 28 -3.96 1.02 29.22
N ARG A 29 -2.70 0.58 29.43
CA ARG A 29 -2.06 -0.56 28.73
C ARG A 29 -2.24 -0.51 27.22
N LEU A 30 -2.13 0.69 26.65
CA LEU A 30 -2.28 0.86 25.21
C LEU A 30 -1.01 0.38 24.52
N GLU A 31 -1.04 -0.83 23.97
CA GLU A 31 -0.01 -1.31 23.06
C GLU A 31 -0.11 -0.59 21.73
N THR A 32 0.40 0.64 21.69
CA THR A 32 0.39 1.52 20.50
C THR A 32 1.37 1.07 19.41
N ARG A 33 2.07 -0.05 19.60
CA ARG A 33 3.12 -0.55 18.71
C ARG A 33 2.93 -2.03 18.39
N ARG A 34 3.15 -2.37 17.12
CA ARG A 34 3.11 -3.76 16.63
C ARG A 34 4.13 -4.63 17.38
N PRO A 35 3.81 -5.89 17.75
CA PRO A 35 4.71 -6.77 18.50
C PRO A 35 6.10 -6.91 17.85
N SER A 36 6.16 -7.04 16.52
CA SER A 36 7.43 -7.14 15.77
C SER A 36 8.32 -5.89 15.89
N TYR A 37 7.73 -4.71 16.08
CA TYR A 37 8.49 -3.49 16.29
C TYR A 37 9.09 -3.43 17.70
N LEU A 38 8.36 -3.95 18.70
CA LEU A 38 8.86 -4.03 20.08
C LEU A 38 10.03 -5.02 20.19
N GLU A 39 9.93 -6.17 19.52
CA GLU A 39 11.04 -7.13 19.44
C GLU A 39 12.27 -6.54 18.76
N TRP A 40 12.10 -5.84 17.63
CA TRP A 40 13.20 -5.14 16.95
C TRP A 40 13.82 -4.05 17.84
N LYS A 41 12.99 -3.27 18.55
CA LYS A 41 13.47 -2.24 19.48
C LYS A 41 14.25 -2.86 20.64
N ALA A 42 13.75 -3.94 21.23
CA ALA A 42 14.42 -4.66 22.31
C ALA A 42 15.77 -5.24 21.85
N ARG A 43 15.84 -5.77 20.62
CA ARG A 43 17.11 -6.22 20.03
C ARG A 43 18.11 -5.08 19.84
N LEU A 44 17.65 -3.92 19.37
CA LEU A 44 18.52 -2.74 19.25
C LEU A 44 18.98 -2.20 20.60
N GLU A 45 18.10 -2.15 21.59
CA GLU A 45 18.45 -1.71 22.95
C GLU A 45 19.41 -2.70 23.62
N ALA A 46 19.25 -4.00 23.35
CA ALA A 46 20.19 -5.03 23.81
C ALA A 46 21.57 -4.88 23.13
N GLU A 47 21.60 -4.65 21.81
CA GLU A 47 22.85 -4.42 21.05
C GLU A 47 23.57 -3.16 21.53
N MET A 48 22.81 -2.07 21.76
CA MET A 48 23.33 -0.81 22.29
C MET A 48 23.86 -0.95 23.73
N ASN A 49 23.23 -1.80 24.55
CA ASN A 49 23.66 -2.07 25.93
C ASN A 49 24.83 -3.07 26.01
N SER A 50 25.01 -3.97 25.04
CA SER A 50 26.24 -4.75 24.91
C SER A 50 27.43 -3.91 24.44
N ASP A 51 27.16 -2.80 23.75
CA ASP A 51 28.13 -1.86 23.19
C ASP A 51 28.57 -0.75 24.17
N VAL A 52 28.67 -1.04 25.48
CA VAL A 52 29.33 -0.10 26.43
C VAL A 52 30.81 0.17 26.04
N ILE A 53 31.40 -0.63 25.14
CA ILE A 53 32.60 -0.22 24.37
C ILE A 53 32.53 -0.76 22.92
N GLN A 54 31.45 -0.56 22.17
CA GLN A 54 31.58 -0.58 20.71
C GLN A 54 30.45 0.14 19.97
N CYS A 55 30.16 1.37 20.37
CA CYS A 55 29.74 2.34 19.37
C CYS A 55 30.75 2.27 18.22
N LYS A 56 30.33 1.80 17.04
CA LYS A 56 30.95 2.16 15.76
C LYS A 56 30.72 3.66 15.48
N LEU A 57 31.12 4.51 16.43
CA LEU A 57 31.92 5.67 16.07
C LEU A 57 33.09 5.10 15.26
N PRO A 58 33.59 5.71 14.17
CA PRO A 58 34.83 5.26 13.58
C PRO A 58 35.84 5.12 14.73
N SER A 59 36.13 3.87 15.07
CA SER A 59 36.99 3.47 16.18
C SER A 59 38.44 3.70 15.76
N GLY A 60 38.70 4.88 15.21
CA GLY A 60 40.00 5.49 15.15
C GLY A 60 40.02 6.48 16.28
N VAL A 61 40.57 6.05 17.42
CA VAL A 61 41.44 6.90 18.23
C VAL A 61 40.81 8.29 18.45
N MET A 62 40.03 8.48 19.53
CA MET A 62 39.98 9.81 20.14
C MET A 62 41.41 10.08 20.65
N LYS A 63 42.30 10.42 19.71
CA LYS A 63 43.62 10.93 19.96
C LYS A 63 43.35 12.12 20.84
N GLY A 64 43.96 12.18 22.02
CA GLY A 64 43.91 13.38 22.82
C GLY A 64 44.29 14.52 21.89
N PHE A 65 43.30 15.34 21.52
CA PHE A 65 43.50 16.40 20.55
C PHE A 65 44.53 17.34 21.14
N GLY A 66 45.57 17.68 20.38
CA GLY A 66 46.64 18.52 20.89
C GLY A 66 46.15 19.94 21.19
N ASN A 67 45.07 20.36 20.53
CA ASN A 67 44.41 21.64 20.73
C ASN A 67 42.91 21.54 20.40
N ILE A 68 42.15 22.56 20.83
CA ILE A 68 40.69 22.64 20.62
C ILE A 68 40.36 22.75 19.12
N ASP A 69 41.19 23.46 18.34
CA ASP A 69 40.97 23.64 16.91
C ASP A 69 41.05 22.32 16.12
N GLU A 70 41.96 21.41 16.48
CA GLU A 70 42.08 20.08 15.91
C GLU A 70 40.81 19.25 16.18
N ALA A 71 40.29 19.30 17.42
CA ALA A 71 39.04 18.64 17.80
C ALA A 71 37.84 19.19 17.00
N LEU A 72 37.76 20.52 16.86
CA LEU A 72 36.70 21.18 16.08
C LEU A 72 36.79 20.86 14.59
N SER A 73 38.01 20.80 14.03
CA SER A 73 38.24 20.41 12.63
C SER A 73 37.82 18.96 12.37
N TRP A 74 38.11 18.06 13.31
CA TRP A 74 37.69 16.67 13.26
C TRP A 74 36.18 16.53 13.31
N LEU A 75 35.51 17.17 14.28
CA LEU A 75 34.04 17.15 14.38
C LEU A 75 33.36 17.65 13.10
N ARG A 76 33.88 18.72 12.49
CA ARG A 76 33.35 19.24 11.23
C ARG A 76 33.49 18.22 10.11
N ARG A 77 34.64 17.54 10.02
CA ARG A 77 34.88 16.50 9.01
C ARG A 77 33.99 15.28 9.23
N GLU A 78 33.89 14.81 10.46
CA GLU A 78 33.05 13.67 10.82
C GLU A 78 31.58 13.96 10.51
N LEU A 79 31.07 15.15 10.85
CA LEU A 79 29.72 15.57 10.48
C LEU A 79 29.52 15.63 8.96
N THR A 80 30.51 16.05 8.18
CA THR A 80 30.40 16.02 6.71
C THR A 80 30.37 14.59 6.17
N ASP A 81 31.15 13.68 6.75
CA ASP A 81 31.21 12.28 6.34
C ASP A 81 29.89 11.56 6.68
N MET A 82 29.35 11.77 7.88
CA MET A 82 28.02 11.28 8.26
C MET A 82 26.93 11.80 7.31
N ARG A 83 26.94 13.10 7.00
CA ARG A 83 25.98 13.68 6.05
C ARG A 83 26.10 13.07 4.64
N LEU A 84 27.30 12.75 4.19
CA LEU A 84 27.52 12.11 2.89
C LEU A 84 26.94 10.69 2.87
N GLN A 85 27.13 9.94 3.96
CA GLN A 85 26.57 8.59 4.13
C GLN A 85 25.04 8.63 4.10
N ASP A 86 24.41 9.53 4.86
CA ASP A 86 22.96 9.68 4.88
C ASP A 86 22.40 10.01 3.49
N GLN A 87 23.07 10.88 2.74
CA GLN A 87 22.67 11.18 1.37
C GLN A 87 22.79 9.96 0.44
N GLN A 88 23.82 9.13 0.61
CA GLN A 88 23.97 7.90 -0.16
C GLN A 88 22.87 6.89 0.17
N LEU A 89 22.58 6.69 1.45
CA LEU A 89 21.49 5.82 1.92
C LEU A 89 20.15 6.30 1.38
N ALA A 90 19.86 7.60 1.44
CA ALA A 90 18.64 8.18 0.88
C ALA A 90 18.51 7.88 -0.61
N ARG A 91 19.60 8.02 -1.38
CA ARG A 91 19.60 7.66 -2.81
C ARG A 91 19.33 6.17 -3.03
N GLN A 92 19.93 5.28 -2.25
CA GLN A 92 19.68 3.84 -2.35
C GLN A 92 18.24 3.48 -2.02
N LEU A 93 17.69 4.05 -0.95
CA LEU A 93 16.30 3.84 -0.54
C LEU A 93 15.31 4.34 -1.60
N MET A 94 15.59 5.49 -2.22
CA MET A 94 14.75 6.01 -3.30
C MET A 94 14.76 5.08 -4.52
N ARG A 95 15.91 4.50 -4.88
CA ARG A 95 16.02 3.50 -5.96
C ARG A 95 15.21 2.24 -5.63
N LEU A 96 15.45 1.66 -4.45
CA LEU A 96 14.71 0.48 -4.00
C LEU A 96 13.20 0.71 -3.96
N ARG A 97 12.76 1.87 -3.48
CA ARG A 97 11.34 2.26 -3.48
C ARG A 97 10.76 2.28 -4.90
N SER A 98 11.50 2.83 -5.86
CA SER A 98 11.10 2.85 -7.27
C SER A 98 11.00 1.44 -7.85
N ASP A 99 12.00 0.59 -7.60
CA ASP A 99 12.04 -0.78 -8.09
C ASP A 99 10.90 -1.62 -7.52
N ILE A 100 10.65 -1.51 -6.21
CA ILE A 100 9.50 -2.15 -5.55
C ILE A 100 8.20 -1.68 -6.18
N ASN A 101 8.05 -0.38 -6.44
CA ASN A 101 6.82 0.14 -7.05
C ASN A 101 6.62 -0.41 -8.47
N LYS A 102 7.69 -0.46 -9.27
CA LYS A 102 7.67 -1.07 -10.61
C LYS A 102 7.24 -2.54 -10.55
N LEU A 103 7.86 -3.33 -9.67
CA LEU A 103 7.53 -4.75 -9.49
C LEU A 103 6.08 -4.94 -9.03
N LYS A 104 5.57 -4.07 -8.15
CA LYS A 104 4.16 -4.12 -7.72
C LYS A 104 3.21 -3.82 -8.87
N ILE A 105 3.52 -2.84 -9.72
CA ILE A 105 2.73 -2.54 -10.92
C ILE A 105 2.75 -3.76 -11.86
N GLU A 106 3.93 -4.31 -12.15
CA GLU A 106 4.07 -5.51 -13.00
C GLU A 106 3.26 -6.69 -12.45
N GLN A 107 3.31 -6.94 -11.14
CA GLN A 107 2.51 -7.98 -10.48
C GLN A 107 1.01 -7.77 -10.69
N THR A 108 0.51 -6.54 -10.48
CA THR A 108 -0.92 -6.24 -10.68
C THR A 108 -1.35 -6.40 -12.14
N CYS A 109 -0.50 -5.98 -13.09
CA CYS A 109 -0.75 -6.17 -14.51
C CYS A 109 -0.80 -7.66 -14.89
N HIS A 110 0.11 -8.47 -14.36
CA HIS A 110 0.12 -9.92 -14.58
C HIS A 110 -1.12 -10.60 -14.01
N LEU A 111 -1.52 -10.25 -12.78
CA LEU A 111 -2.74 -10.76 -12.18
C LEU A 111 -3.97 -10.40 -13.02
N HIS A 112 -4.07 -9.13 -13.44
CA HIS A 112 -5.17 -8.67 -14.30
C HIS A 112 -5.21 -9.42 -15.63
N ARG A 113 -4.07 -9.61 -16.30
CA ARG A 113 -3.99 -10.42 -17.54
C ARG A 113 -4.47 -11.85 -17.31
N ARG A 114 -4.09 -12.48 -16.20
CA ARG A 114 -4.56 -13.83 -15.88
C ARG A 114 -6.08 -13.86 -15.70
N MET A 115 -6.64 -12.92 -14.94
CA MET A 115 -8.09 -12.83 -14.76
C MET A 115 -8.83 -12.61 -16.08
N LEU A 116 -8.29 -11.77 -16.99
CA LEU A 116 -8.86 -11.58 -18.31
C LEU A 116 -8.82 -12.88 -19.13
N ASN A 117 -7.69 -13.58 -19.13
CA ASN A 117 -7.56 -14.86 -19.84
C ASN A 117 -8.51 -15.93 -19.28
N ASP A 118 -8.66 -16.02 -17.97
CA ASP A 118 -9.59 -16.96 -17.31
C ASP A 118 -11.05 -16.65 -17.72
N ALA A 119 -11.41 -15.36 -17.80
CA ALA A 119 -12.72 -14.93 -18.27
C ALA A 119 -12.94 -15.23 -19.76
N THR A 120 -11.93 -15.01 -20.61
CA THR A 120 -11.98 -15.34 -22.05
C THR A 120 -12.18 -16.85 -22.25
N PHE A 121 -11.40 -17.67 -21.57
CA PHE A 121 -11.51 -19.13 -21.66
C PHE A 121 -12.89 -19.63 -21.21
N GLY A 122 -13.44 -19.08 -20.12
CA GLY A 122 -14.80 -19.41 -19.68
C GLY A 122 -15.90 -18.96 -20.64
N LEU A 123 -15.66 -17.97 -21.51
CA LEU A 123 -16.59 -17.60 -22.59
C LEU A 123 -16.48 -18.56 -23.78
N GLU A 124 -15.25 -18.92 -24.18
CA GLU A 124 -14.98 -19.89 -25.24
C GLU A 124 -15.59 -21.26 -24.91
N GLU A 125 -15.42 -21.77 -23.68
CA GLU A 125 -16.04 -23.03 -23.27
C GLU A 125 -17.59 -23.01 -23.41
N ARG A 126 -18.21 -21.85 -23.15
CA ARG A 126 -19.67 -21.70 -23.25
C ARG A 126 -20.18 -21.56 -24.69
N ASP A 127 -19.33 -21.03 -25.58
CA ASP A 127 -19.58 -20.94 -27.01
C ASP A 127 -19.42 -22.31 -27.68
N GLU A 128 -18.33 -23.03 -27.40
CA GLU A 128 -18.09 -24.40 -27.87
C GLU A 128 -19.15 -25.39 -27.35
N LEU A 129 -19.62 -25.24 -26.11
CA LEU A 129 -20.77 -26.00 -25.59
C LEU A 129 -22.08 -25.64 -26.32
N SER A 130 -22.24 -24.40 -26.77
CA SER A 130 -23.39 -24.02 -27.60
C SER A 130 -23.31 -24.65 -28.99
N ASP A 131 -22.14 -24.66 -29.61
CA ASP A 131 -21.91 -25.30 -30.93
C ASP A 131 -22.08 -26.83 -30.87
N LEU A 132 -21.64 -27.51 -29.80
CA LEU A 132 -21.89 -28.95 -29.59
C LEU A 132 -23.35 -29.28 -29.29
N LEU A 133 -24.10 -28.38 -28.66
CA LEU A 133 -25.55 -28.50 -28.49
C LEU A 133 -26.34 -28.14 -29.77
N PHE A 134 -25.66 -27.66 -30.81
CA PHE A 134 -26.25 -27.33 -32.11
C PHE A 134 -26.22 -28.46 -33.16
N GLU A 135 -25.66 -29.63 -32.86
CA GLU A 135 -25.84 -30.83 -33.70
C GLU A 135 -27.02 -31.71 -33.22
N CYS A 136 -28.24 -31.18 -33.36
CA CYS A 136 -29.47 -31.98 -33.35
C CYS A 136 -30.16 -31.83 -34.72
N PRO A 137 -30.62 -32.93 -35.34
CA PRO A 137 -30.61 -33.09 -36.79
C PRO A 137 -31.56 -32.14 -37.51
N VAL A 138 -31.13 -31.76 -38.71
CA VAL A 138 -31.91 -31.16 -39.79
C VAL A 138 -33.32 -31.76 -39.88
N THR A 139 -34.30 -31.16 -39.21
CA THR A 139 -35.70 -31.28 -39.62
C THR A 139 -35.97 -30.20 -40.67
N PRO A 140 -36.21 -30.55 -41.94
CA PRO A 140 -36.61 -29.58 -42.96
C PRO A 140 -38.06 -29.19 -42.69
N GLY A 141 -38.26 -28.15 -41.88
CA GLY A 141 -39.59 -27.79 -41.40
C GLY A 141 -39.71 -26.34 -40.97
N LEU A 142 -39.67 -25.44 -41.96
CA LEU A 142 -40.40 -24.17 -42.03
C LEU A 142 -40.37 -23.26 -40.79
N GLY A 143 -39.63 -22.15 -40.94
CA GLY A 143 -39.44 -21.12 -39.93
C GLY A 143 -40.72 -20.54 -39.34
N LEU A 144 -40.76 -20.56 -38.00
CA LEU A 144 -41.18 -19.46 -37.13
C LEU A 144 -40.44 -19.65 -35.79
N SER A 145 -39.95 -18.57 -35.20
CA SER A 145 -39.16 -18.60 -33.97
C SER A 145 -39.90 -19.33 -32.83
N ALA A 146 -39.16 -20.14 -32.07
CA ALA A 146 -39.67 -20.88 -30.92
C ALA A 146 -40.49 -20.04 -29.89
N PRO A 147 -40.22 -18.74 -29.63
CA PRO A 147 -40.98 -17.95 -28.66
C PRO A 147 -42.49 -17.80 -28.98
N LEU A 148 -42.85 -17.72 -30.27
CA LEU A 148 -44.23 -17.43 -30.66
C LEU A 148 -45.15 -18.66 -30.59
N ARG A 149 -44.57 -19.87 -30.69
CA ARG A 149 -45.31 -21.13 -30.60
C ARG A 149 -45.81 -21.42 -29.19
N LEU A 150 -45.07 -21.03 -28.16
CA LEU A 150 -45.44 -21.25 -26.76
C LEU A 150 -46.70 -20.45 -26.36
N ILE A 151 -46.97 -19.35 -27.08
CA ILE A 151 -48.13 -18.46 -26.90
C ILE A 151 -49.26 -18.83 -27.89
N GLY A 152 -49.10 -19.88 -28.69
CA GLY A 152 -50.09 -20.31 -29.68
C GLY A 152 -50.15 -19.43 -30.94
N VAL A 153 -49.13 -18.61 -31.19
CA VAL A 153 -49.09 -17.69 -32.32
C VAL A 153 -48.47 -18.38 -33.53
N THR A 154 -49.25 -18.52 -34.61
CA THR A 154 -48.80 -19.07 -35.90
C THR A 154 -48.96 -18.04 -37.02
N LYS A 155 -48.37 -18.27 -38.21
CA LYS A 155 -48.53 -17.40 -39.40
C LYS A 155 -50.01 -17.19 -39.78
N MET A 156 -50.87 -18.15 -39.46
CA MET A 156 -52.32 -18.06 -39.69
C MET A 156 -53.01 -17.06 -38.74
N ASN A 157 -52.47 -16.88 -37.52
CA ASN A 157 -53.04 -16.03 -36.50
C ASN A 157 -52.60 -14.55 -36.64
N ILE A 158 -51.34 -14.30 -37.00
CA ILE A 158 -50.76 -12.94 -37.07
C ILE A 158 -51.45 -12.05 -38.12
N ASN A 159 -51.87 -12.62 -39.25
CA ASN A 159 -52.50 -11.84 -40.34
C ASN A 159 -53.95 -11.41 -40.05
N SER A 160 -54.58 -11.96 -39.00
CA SER A 160 -56.00 -11.70 -38.69
C SER A 160 -56.23 -10.48 -37.79
N ARG A 161 -55.20 -10.00 -37.09
CA ARG A 161 -55.31 -8.87 -36.16
C ARG A 161 -54.48 -7.69 -36.67
N ARG A 162 -55.08 -6.87 -37.53
CA ARG A 162 -54.57 -5.53 -37.83
C ARG A 162 -54.70 -4.70 -36.56
N PHE A 163 -53.61 -4.51 -35.84
CA PHE A 163 -53.53 -3.46 -34.83
C PHE A 163 -53.74 -2.12 -35.53
N SER A 164 -54.85 -1.43 -35.26
CA SER A 164 -54.96 -0.01 -35.55
C SER A 164 -54.09 0.72 -34.53
N LEU A 165 -53.06 1.40 -35.01
CA LEU A 165 -52.29 2.34 -34.20
C LEU A 165 -53.20 3.54 -33.87
N CYS A 166 -53.33 3.88 -32.59
CA CYS A 166 -53.69 5.22 -32.16
C CYS A 166 -52.44 6.10 -32.20
#